data_AF-A0A832ZF99-F1
#
_entry.id   AF-A0A832ZF99-F1
#
_cell.length_a   1.000
_cell.length_b   1.000
_cell.length_c   1.000
_cell.angle_alpha   90.00
_cell.angle_beta   90.00
_cell.angle_gamma   90.00
#
_symmetry.space_group_name_H-M   'P 1'
#
loop_
_entity.id
_entity.type
_entity.pdbx_description
1 polymer ?
#
loop_
_entity_poly.entity_id
_entity_poly.type
_entity_poly.pdbx_seq_one_letter_code
_entity_poly.pdbx_strand_id
1 'polypeptide(L)'
;TESSPDVRPYVQGIKFEWIKVELPGIYKEVRKLLREMLKDALKPLAEAGLVDSYSPDIPKKDVLKAGQIINAEVAKGNYEVGKLMLYQAKAMKLHHAIELLETQGLTALRAYLKRLYEERQTKSNRELLSDPRMKRAISLLIQARDLGLDHPKMDRLKELIKEQLEKKPDSKIIVFTNYRDTAKKIGKELADMGVKVSRFVGQASRENDKGMSQKKQKEILNLFSQGVFNVLVATSVGEEGLDVPEVDLVVFYEPVPSAIRSIQRRGRTGRHKPGRVVILMAKGTRDEAYYWSSKHKEKQMIAILKKVSEMVKKEKQASLLGFVKPKKEEREIIVEVEEKQKAGVLKEEVYEKLPVKPIFVKRPKGIVVYVDSREMKSQVPKYLKELGVNVEVKTLDVGDYIVSEDVAVERKSANDFIQSIIDGRLFDQVKRLTEAYIKPVIIIEGQLYGIRNVHPNAIRGALAAVTIDWGVPILFSSDAKETAQFIYLMAKREQEDRRKEVAVRSEKKALTLADRQRLIVEGLPYVSATLAKRLLRHFGSVERVFTAKESELMEVEGIGEK
;
A
#
# COMPACT_ATOMS: atom_id res chain seq x y z
N THR A 1 -11.61 25.25 -11.63
CA THR A 1 -10.69 24.60 -12.60
C THR A 1 -9.56 25.55 -12.93
N GLU A 2 -8.50 25.08 -13.60
CA GLU A 2 -7.39 25.93 -14.09
C GLU A 2 -7.87 27.04 -15.06
N SER A 3 -9.05 26.84 -15.65
CA SER A 3 -9.79 27.80 -16.48
C SER A 3 -10.74 28.73 -15.71
N SER A 4 -10.86 28.59 -14.38
CA SER A 4 -11.75 29.41 -13.56
C SER A 4 -11.15 30.81 -13.38
N PRO A 5 -11.94 31.90 -13.48
CA PRO A 5 -11.45 33.27 -13.32
C PRO A 5 -10.64 33.48 -12.03
N ASP A 6 -11.08 32.89 -10.91
CA ASP A 6 -10.41 33.02 -9.60
C ASP A 6 -9.14 32.17 -9.45
N VAL A 7 -8.94 31.16 -10.31
CA VAL A 7 -7.84 30.18 -10.19
C VAL A 7 -6.80 30.38 -11.29
N ARG A 8 -7.23 30.90 -12.45
CA ARG A 8 -6.39 31.18 -13.62
C ARG A 8 -5.19 32.10 -13.34
N PRO A 9 -5.27 33.13 -12.46
CA PRO A 9 -4.11 33.93 -12.09
C PRO A 9 -3.03 33.14 -11.32
N TYR A 10 -3.46 32.08 -10.62
CA TYR A 10 -2.60 31.28 -9.73
C TYR A 10 -2.15 29.96 -10.37
N VAL A 11 -2.73 29.57 -11.51
CA VAL A 11 -2.32 28.38 -12.26
C VAL A 11 -1.51 28.80 -13.47
N GLN A 12 -0.20 28.64 -13.36
CA GLN A 12 0.70 28.78 -14.50
C GLN A 12 0.69 27.48 -15.30
N GLY A 13 0.17 27.54 -16.52
CA GLY A 13 -0.09 26.36 -17.34
C GLY A 13 1.20 25.62 -17.73
N ILE A 14 1.33 24.36 -17.29
CA ILE A 14 2.38 23.46 -17.79
C ILE A 14 1.90 22.91 -19.14
N LYS A 15 2.61 23.26 -20.21
CA LYS A 15 2.32 22.74 -21.56
C LYS A 15 2.96 21.36 -21.72
N PHE A 16 2.13 20.32 -21.73
CA PHE A 16 2.55 18.97 -22.07
C PHE A 16 2.59 18.81 -23.60
N GLU A 17 3.78 18.55 -24.14
CA GLU A 17 3.98 18.25 -25.55
C GLU A 17 3.93 16.74 -25.78
N TRP A 18 2.92 16.26 -26.49
CA TRP A 18 2.77 14.84 -26.81
C TRP A 18 3.38 14.56 -28.19
N ILE A 19 4.47 13.79 -28.21
CA ILE A 19 5.17 13.41 -29.43
C ILE A 19 4.80 11.97 -29.77
N LYS A 20 4.07 11.80 -30.87
CA LYS A 20 3.75 10.49 -31.43
C LYS A 20 4.95 9.95 -32.19
N VAL A 21 5.37 8.75 -31.81
CA VAL A 21 6.47 8.02 -32.43
C VAL A 21 5.88 6.90 -33.28
N GLU A 22 6.16 6.94 -34.58
CA GLU A 22 5.76 5.90 -35.53
C GLU A 22 6.60 4.64 -35.35
N LEU A 23 5.95 3.49 -35.46
CA LEU A 23 6.63 2.19 -35.37
C LEU A 23 7.06 1.72 -36.78
N PRO A 24 8.33 1.31 -36.98
CA PRO A 24 8.85 0.78 -38.23
C PRO A 24 8.08 -0.45 -38.72
N GLY A 25 8.18 -0.75 -40.02
CA GLY A 25 7.50 -1.90 -40.63
C GLY A 25 7.81 -3.23 -39.93
N ILE A 26 9.09 -3.52 -39.67
CA ILE A 26 9.51 -4.74 -38.95
C ILE A 26 8.89 -4.79 -37.55
N TYR A 27 8.91 -3.67 -36.83
CA TYR A 27 8.35 -3.60 -35.48
C TYR A 27 6.83 -3.86 -35.50
N LYS A 28 6.10 -3.20 -36.41
CA LYS A 28 4.65 -3.39 -36.58
C LYS A 28 4.31 -4.84 -36.89
N GLU A 29 5.08 -5.50 -37.75
CA GLU A 29 4.85 -6.88 -38.14
C GLU A 29 5.14 -7.87 -36.99
N VAL A 30 6.28 -7.74 -36.29
CA VAL A 30 6.58 -8.56 -35.11
C VAL A 30 5.48 -8.41 -34.05
N ARG A 31 5.05 -7.17 -33.79
CA ARG A 31 3.97 -6.88 -32.84
C ARG A 31 2.64 -7.53 -33.26
N LYS A 32 2.28 -7.43 -34.54
CA LYS A 32 1.06 -8.05 -35.10
C LYS A 32 1.08 -9.57 -34.90
N LEU A 33 2.18 -10.23 -35.27
CA LEU A 33 2.33 -11.68 -35.13
C LEU A 33 2.15 -12.13 -33.67
N LEU A 34 2.80 -11.44 -32.72
CA LEU A 34 2.66 -11.77 -31.29
C LEU A 34 1.24 -11.53 -30.76
N ARG A 35 0.56 -10.48 -31.21
CA ARG A 35 -0.82 -10.18 -30.80
C ARG A 35 -1.83 -11.20 -31.34
N GLU A 36 -1.67 -11.66 -32.58
CA GLU A 36 -2.51 -12.73 -33.14
C GLU A 36 -2.27 -14.06 -32.41
N MET A 37 -1.01 -14.40 -32.11
CA MET A 37 -0.72 -15.57 -31.28
C MET A 37 -1.34 -15.46 -29.88
N LEU A 38 -1.32 -14.27 -29.27
CA LEU A 38 -1.91 -14.05 -27.96
C LEU A 38 -3.43 -14.23 -28.01
N LYS A 39 -4.07 -13.68 -29.04
CA LYS A 39 -5.51 -13.83 -29.29
C LYS A 39 -5.91 -15.32 -29.35
N ASP A 40 -5.16 -16.13 -30.10
CA ASP A 40 -5.40 -17.57 -30.19
C ASP A 40 -5.16 -18.30 -28.85
N ALA A 41 -4.18 -17.86 -28.07
CA ALA A 41 -3.94 -18.43 -26.74
C ALA A 41 -5.04 -18.04 -25.74
N LEU A 42 -5.69 -16.89 -25.91
CA LEU A 42 -6.77 -16.43 -25.04
C LEU A 42 -8.13 -17.01 -25.42
N LYS A 43 -8.35 -17.39 -26.68
CA LYS A 43 -9.64 -17.88 -27.18
C LYS A 43 -10.22 -19.05 -26.36
N PRO A 44 -9.47 -20.13 -26.08
CA PRO A 44 -9.99 -21.22 -25.25
C PRO A 44 -10.27 -20.82 -23.80
N LEU A 45 -9.54 -19.83 -23.27
CA LEU A 45 -9.77 -19.30 -21.93
C LEU A 45 -11.05 -18.48 -21.87
N ALA A 46 -11.34 -17.70 -22.92
CA ALA A 46 -12.55 -16.91 -23.03
C ALA A 46 -13.79 -17.80 -23.25
N GLU A 47 -13.69 -18.82 -24.10
CA GLU A 47 -14.76 -19.81 -24.34
C GLU A 47 -15.11 -20.59 -23.06
N ALA A 48 -14.13 -20.82 -22.18
CA ALA A 48 -14.33 -21.42 -20.87
C ALA A 48 -14.81 -20.42 -19.78
N GLY A 49 -15.04 -19.14 -20.13
CA GLY A 49 -15.48 -18.11 -19.18
C GLY A 49 -14.43 -17.70 -18.15
N LEU A 50 -13.14 -18.00 -18.37
CA LEU A 50 -12.05 -17.68 -17.43
C LEU A 50 -11.51 -16.26 -17.61
N VAL A 51 -11.77 -15.64 -18.76
CA VAL A 51 -11.45 -14.24 -19.08
C VAL A 51 -12.61 -13.61 -19.85
N ASP A 52 -12.80 -12.30 -19.69
CA ASP A 52 -13.94 -11.58 -20.29
C ASP A 52 -13.94 -11.57 -21.82
N SER A 53 -12.77 -11.66 -22.46
CA SER A 53 -12.64 -11.70 -23.91
C SER A 53 -11.32 -12.33 -24.36
N TYR A 54 -11.21 -12.68 -25.64
CA TYR A 54 -9.97 -13.10 -26.28
C TYR A 54 -9.17 -11.95 -26.88
N SER A 55 -9.49 -10.69 -26.52
CA SER A 55 -8.76 -9.53 -27.00
C SER A 55 -7.31 -9.55 -26.45
N PRO A 56 -6.28 -9.31 -27.28
CA PRO A 56 -4.90 -9.18 -26.80
C PRO A 56 -4.68 -7.94 -25.90
N ASP A 57 -5.68 -7.05 -25.80
CA ASP A 57 -5.62 -5.85 -24.94
C ASP A 57 -6.14 -6.09 -23.52
N ILE A 58 -6.58 -7.30 -23.17
CA ILE A 58 -6.99 -7.59 -21.79
C ILE A 58 -5.81 -7.42 -20.81
N PRO A 59 -6.08 -7.00 -19.56
CA PRO A 59 -5.05 -6.90 -18.54
C PRO A 59 -4.37 -8.25 -18.27
N LYS A 60 -3.04 -8.25 -18.18
CA LYS A 60 -2.23 -9.41 -17.73
C LYS A 60 -2.71 -9.98 -16.39
N LYS A 61 -3.29 -9.14 -15.52
CA LYS A 61 -3.89 -9.55 -14.25
C LYS A 61 -5.02 -10.56 -14.45
N ASP A 62 -5.81 -10.43 -15.49
CA ASP A 62 -6.98 -11.30 -15.71
C ASP A 62 -6.53 -12.68 -16.23
N VAL A 63 -5.49 -12.73 -17.07
CA VAL A 63 -4.83 -13.99 -17.44
C VAL A 63 -4.18 -14.68 -16.24
N LEU A 64 -3.64 -13.91 -15.28
CA LEU A 64 -3.11 -14.47 -14.04
C LEU A 64 -4.22 -15.05 -13.17
N LYS A 65 -5.35 -14.34 -13.02
CA LYS A 65 -6.55 -14.86 -12.31
C LYS A 65 -7.09 -16.13 -12.96
N ALA A 66 -7.16 -16.19 -14.29
CA ALA A 66 -7.57 -17.40 -15.01
C ALA A 66 -6.72 -18.61 -14.60
N GLY A 67 -5.40 -18.42 -14.46
CA GLY A 67 -4.51 -19.47 -13.95
C GLY A 67 -4.78 -19.87 -12.50
N GLN A 68 -5.14 -18.92 -11.63
CA GLN A 68 -5.53 -19.23 -10.24
C GLN A 68 -6.82 -20.05 -10.20
N ILE A 69 -7.81 -19.67 -11.02
CA ILE A 69 -9.08 -20.40 -11.14
C ILE A 69 -8.85 -21.82 -11.66
N ILE A 70 -8.05 -21.99 -12.74
CA ILE A 70 -7.72 -23.32 -13.28
C ILE A 70 -7.07 -24.20 -12.21
N ASN A 71 -6.10 -23.68 -11.45
CA ASN A 71 -5.45 -24.45 -10.40
C ASN A 71 -6.41 -24.83 -9.26
N ALA A 72 -7.33 -23.94 -8.89
CA ALA A 72 -8.35 -24.22 -7.88
C ALA A 72 -9.32 -25.31 -8.34
N GLU A 73 -9.74 -25.30 -9.60
CA GLU A 73 -10.63 -26.32 -10.17
C GLU A 73 -9.94 -27.69 -10.30
N VAL A 74 -8.67 -27.71 -10.70
CA VAL A 74 -7.87 -28.95 -10.71
C VAL A 74 -7.72 -29.53 -9.31
N ALA A 75 -7.52 -28.69 -8.29
CA ALA A 75 -7.44 -29.14 -6.90
C ALA A 75 -8.76 -29.75 -6.37
N LYS A 76 -9.91 -29.37 -6.95
CA LYS A 76 -11.21 -29.97 -6.69
C LYS A 76 -11.48 -31.25 -7.50
N GLY A 77 -10.54 -31.70 -8.32
CA GLY A 77 -10.66 -32.89 -9.15
C GLY A 77 -11.19 -32.64 -10.57
N ASN A 78 -11.36 -31.38 -10.99
CA ASN A 78 -11.80 -31.05 -12.34
C ASN A 78 -10.62 -30.96 -13.32
N TYR A 79 -10.13 -32.12 -13.76
CA TYR A 79 -8.96 -32.22 -14.63
C TYR A 79 -9.18 -31.73 -16.07
N GLU A 80 -10.43 -31.63 -16.53
CA GLU A 80 -10.76 -31.10 -17.86
C GLU A 80 -10.35 -29.62 -17.99
N VAL A 81 -10.63 -28.83 -16.94
CA VAL A 81 -10.20 -27.42 -16.86
C VAL A 81 -8.66 -27.32 -16.79
N GLY A 82 -7.99 -28.33 -16.24
CA GLY A 82 -6.52 -28.39 -16.19
C GLY A 82 -5.84 -28.35 -17.56
N LYS A 83 -6.50 -28.82 -18.62
CA LYS A 83 -5.99 -28.74 -20.01
C LYS A 83 -5.80 -27.28 -20.46
N LEU A 84 -6.59 -26.35 -19.91
CA LEU A 84 -6.52 -24.92 -20.22
C LEU A 84 -5.28 -24.22 -19.64
N MET A 85 -4.60 -24.86 -18.69
CA MET A 85 -3.37 -24.32 -18.08
C MET A 85 -2.26 -24.11 -19.12
N LEU A 86 -2.23 -24.94 -20.17
CA LEU A 86 -1.31 -24.77 -21.29
C LEU A 86 -1.54 -23.45 -22.02
N TYR A 87 -2.79 -23.11 -22.33
CA TYR A 87 -3.17 -21.87 -23.00
C TYR A 87 -2.89 -20.66 -22.12
N GLN A 88 -3.17 -20.75 -20.82
CA GLN A 88 -2.84 -19.73 -19.85
C GLN A 88 -1.33 -19.45 -19.80
N ALA A 89 -0.50 -20.50 -19.77
CA ALA A 89 0.95 -20.37 -19.78
C ALA A 89 1.46 -19.73 -21.10
N LYS A 90 0.85 -20.09 -22.24
CA LYS A 90 1.16 -19.48 -23.55
C LYS A 90 0.80 -18.00 -23.56
N ALA A 91 -0.40 -17.64 -23.10
CA ALA A 91 -0.88 -16.27 -23.02
C ALA A 91 0.01 -15.40 -22.12
N MET A 92 0.44 -15.91 -20.95
CA MET A 92 1.35 -15.19 -20.05
C MET A 92 2.70 -14.86 -20.69
N LYS A 93 3.26 -15.81 -21.45
CA LYS A 93 4.54 -15.63 -22.16
C LYS A 93 4.42 -14.63 -23.31
N LEU A 94 3.33 -14.72 -24.08
CA LEU A 94 3.05 -13.79 -25.17
C LEU A 94 2.75 -12.37 -24.65
N HIS A 95 2.01 -12.24 -23.55
CA HIS A 95 1.85 -10.95 -22.87
C HIS A 95 3.19 -10.35 -22.46
N HIS A 96 4.10 -11.15 -21.89
CA HIS A 96 5.41 -10.67 -21.50
C HIS A 96 6.28 -10.30 -22.72
N ALA A 97 6.22 -11.07 -23.81
CA ALA A 97 6.90 -10.76 -25.07
C ALA A 97 6.45 -9.40 -25.63
N ILE A 98 5.13 -9.16 -25.71
CA ILE A 98 4.55 -7.90 -26.17
C ILE A 98 4.95 -6.75 -25.22
N GLU A 99 4.92 -6.99 -23.91
CA GLU A 99 5.36 -6.02 -22.91
C GLU A 99 6.82 -5.62 -23.12
N LEU A 100 7.74 -6.57 -23.31
CA LEU A 100 9.15 -6.27 -23.58
C LEU A 100 9.34 -5.53 -24.91
N LEU A 101 8.60 -5.91 -25.94
CA LEU A 101 8.63 -5.24 -27.24
C LEU A 101 8.21 -3.77 -27.11
N GLU A 102 7.06 -3.51 -26.48
CA GLU A 102 6.46 -2.18 -26.33
C GLU A 102 7.24 -1.27 -25.35
N THR A 103 7.91 -1.84 -24.35
CA THR A 103 8.56 -1.06 -23.28
C THR A 103 10.07 -0.89 -23.47
N GLN A 104 10.74 -1.89 -24.05
CA GLN A 104 12.20 -1.95 -24.16
C GLN A 104 12.69 -2.06 -25.60
N GLY A 105 11.96 -2.77 -26.46
CA GLY A 105 12.28 -2.91 -27.90
C GLY A 105 12.61 -4.33 -28.36
N LEU A 106 13.04 -4.42 -29.62
CA LEU A 106 13.34 -5.66 -30.33
C LEU A 106 14.51 -6.42 -29.68
N THR A 107 15.51 -5.71 -29.14
CA THR A 107 16.65 -6.36 -28.46
C THR A 107 16.22 -7.13 -27.22
N ALA A 108 15.34 -6.55 -26.40
CA ALA A 108 14.84 -7.18 -25.18
C ALA A 108 13.93 -8.37 -25.49
N LEU A 109 13.05 -8.22 -26.48
CA LEU A 109 12.21 -9.32 -26.98
C LEU A 109 13.08 -10.49 -27.45
N ARG A 110 14.11 -10.22 -28.26
CA ARG A 110 15.02 -11.26 -28.74
C ARG A 110 15.75 -11.98 -27.61
N ALA A 111 16.25 -11.25 -26.61
CA ALA A 111 16.90 -11.86 -25.44
C ALA A 111 15.91 -12.75 -24.65
N TYR A 112 14.65 -12.35 -24.56
CA TYR A 112 13.60 -13.17 -23.96
C TYR A 112 13.29 -14.44 -24.78
N LEU A 113 13.11 -14.31 -26.10
CA LEU A 113 12.86 -15.48 -26.96
C LEU A 113 14.04 -16.45 -26.97
N LYS A 114 15.28 -15.97 -26.86
CA LYS A 114 16.47 -16.81 -26.70
C LYS A 114 16.39 -17.66 -25.42
N ARG A 115 16.04 -17.06 -24.28
CA ARG A 115 15.83 -17.79 -23.02
C ARG A 115 14.70 -18.82 -23.13
N LEU A 116 13.57 -18.46 -23.77
CA LEU A 116 12.49 -19.41 -24.01
C LEU A 116 12.93 -20.62 -24.86
N TYR A 117 13.84 -20.39 -25.81
CA TYR A 117 14.42 -21.44 -26.64
C TYR A 117 15.37 -22.36 -25.85
N GLU A 118 16.19 -21.79 -24.95
CA GLU A 118 17.05 -22.55 -24.04
C GLU A 118 16.20 -23.41 -23.07
N GLU A 119 15.05 -22.90 -22.63
CA GLU A 119 14.08 -23.57 -21.76
C GLU A 119 13.02 -24.43 -22.51
N ARG A 120 13.32 -24.92 -23.72
CA ARG A 120 12.36 -25.63 -24.60
C ARG A 120 11.77 -26.94 -24.05
N GLN A 121 12.22 -27.38 -22.88
CA GLN A 121 11.74 -28.60 -22.24
C GLN A 121 10.24 -28.52 -21.90
N THR A 122 9.73 -27.33 -21.55
CA THR A 122 8.31 -27.17 -21.22
C THR A 122 7.40 -27.26 -22.45
N LYS A 123 6.25 -27.94 -22.32
CA LYS A 123 5.26 -28.12 -23.41
C LYS A 123 4.81 -26.79 -24.02
N SER A 124 4.57 -25.77 -23.19
CA SER A 124 4.18 -24.43 -23.65
C SER A 124 5.27 -23.72 -24.45
N ASN A 125 6.56 -23.86 -24.08
CA ASN A 125 7.66 -23.28 -24.87
C ASN A 125 7.78 -23.97 -26.23
N ARG A 126 7.71 -25.30 -26.24
CA ARG A 126 7.80 -26.09 -27.47
C ARG A 126 6.72 -25.71 -28.48
N GLU A 127 5.46 -25.63 -28.05
CA GLU A 127 4.35 -25.23 -28.91
C GLU A 127 4.42 -23.78 -29.39
N LEU A 128 4.86 -22.85 -28.52
CA LEU A 128 5.03 -21.44 -28.92
C LEU A 128 6.11 -21.30 -29.98
N LEU A 129 7.24 -21.98 -29.82
CA LEU A 129 8.39 -21.89 -30.73
C LEU A 129 8.16 -22.64 -32.04
N SER A 130 7.28 -23.65 -32.07
CA SER A 130 6.93 -24.36 -33.29
C SER A 130 5.95 -23.59 -34.19
N ASP A 131 5.22 -22.60 -33.65
CA ASP A 131 4.26 -21.78 -34.41
C ASP A 131 4.96 -21.05 -35.59
N PRO A 132 4.45 -21.16 -36.82
CA PRO A 132 5.02 -20.48 -37.99
C PRO A 132 5.16 -18.96 -37.81
N ARG A 133 4.23 -18.33 -37.08
CA ARG A 133 4.26 -16.89 -36.77
C ARG A 133 5.40 -16.54 -35.83
N MET A 134 5.69 -17.40 -34.86
CA MET A 134 6.86 -17.22 -33.97
C MET A 134 8.16 -17.35 -34.75
N LYS A 135 8.27 -18.34 -35.64
CA LYS A 135 9.45 -18.49 -36.52
C LYS A 135 9.65 -17.26 -37.39
N ARG A 136 8.56 -16.73 -37.97
CA ARG A 136 8.59 -15.48 -38.74
C ARG A 136 9.02 -14.29 -37.87
N ALA A 137 8.49 -14.16 -36.66
CA ALA A 137 8.89 -13.11 -35.72
C ALA A 137 10.39 -13.18 -35.37
N ILE A 138 10.94 -14.38 -35.15
CA ILE A 138 12.37 -14.59 -34.90
C ILE A 138 13.22 -14.18 -36.12
N SER A 139 12.81 -14.57 -37.33
CA SER A 139 13.48 -14.15 -38.57
C SER A 139 13.52 -12.62 -38.72
N LEU A 140 12.40 -11.95 -38.44
CA LEU A 140 12.31 -10.49 -38.45
C LEU A 140 13.19 -9.84 -37.37
N LEU A 141 13.33 -10.46 -36.19
CA LEU A 141 14.21 -9.97 -35.13
C LEU A 141 15.70 -10.09 -35.48
N ILE A 142 16.09 -11.10 -36.25
CA ILE A 142 17.45 -11.23 -36.78
C ILE A 142 17.71 -10.11 -37.79
N GLN A 143 16.79 -9.93 -38.75
CA GLN A 143 16.87 -8.84 -39.73
C GLN A 143 16.94 -7.46 -39.06
N ALA A 144 16.15 -7.25 -38.00
CA ALA A 144 16.19 -6.00 -37.24
C ALA A 144 17.56 -5.75 -36.57
N ARG A 145 18.20 -6.78 -35.99
CA ARG A 145 19.56 -6.65 -35.44
C ARG A 145 20.53 -6.21 -36.52
N ASP A 146 20.49 -6.87 -37.67
CA ASP A 146 21.46 -6.64 -38.74
C ASP A 146 21.32 -5.23 -39.34
N LEU A 147 20.11 -4.65 -39.26
CA LEU A 147 19.82 -3.25 -39.60
C LEU A 147 20.03 -2.25 -38.45
N GLY A 148 20.44 -2.71 -37.26
CA GLY A 148 20.61 -1.85 -36.08
C GLY A 148 19.28 -1.27 -35.53
N LEU A 149 18.14 -1.85 -35.89
CA LEU A 149 16.82 -1.38 -35.48
C LEU A 149 16.45 -1.93 -34.10
N ASP A 150 16.03 -1.04 -33.19
CA ASP A 150 15.54 -1.43 -31.87
C ASP A 150 14.20 -0.77 -31.51
N HIS A 151 14.22 0.32 -30.72
CA HIS A 151 13.01 1.03 -30.32
C HIS A 151 13.04 2.49 -30.78
N PRO A 152 12.11 2.95 -31.65
CA PRO A 152 12.15 4.30 -32.24
C PRO A 152 12.07 5.46 -31.23
N LYS A 153 11.42 5.22 -30.07
CA LYS A 153 11.43 6.20 -28.98
C LYS A 153 12.83 6.49 -28.44
N MET A 154 13.76 5.55 -28.52
CA MET A 154 15.14 5.79 -28.08
C MET A 154 15.78 6.82 -28.99
N ASP A 155 15.63 6.68 -30.31
CA ASP A 155 16.15 7.64 -31.29
C ASP A 155 15.55 9.03 -31.05
N ARG A 156 14.22 9.10 -30.86
CA ARG A 156 13.56 10.37 -30.56
C ARG A 156 13.98 10.98 -29.22
N LEU A 157 14.24 10.16 -28.20
CA LEU A 157 14.76 10.63 -26.91
C LEU A 157 16.16 11.23 -27.06
N LYS A 158 17.03 10.54 -27.81
CA LYS A 158 18.40 10.98 -28.09
C LYS A 158 18.41 12.32 -28.83
N GLU A 159 17.56 12.48 -29.85
CA GLU A 159 17.37 13.75 -30.56
C GLU A 159 16.95 14.88 -29.62
N LEU A 160 15.92 14.67 -28.79
CA LEU A 160 15.43 15.69 -27.87
C LEU A 160 16.48 16.13 -26.84
N ILE A 161 17.24 15.19 -26.30
CA ILE A 161 18.31 15.47 -25.34
C ILE A 161 19.46 16.21 -26.02
N LYS A 162 19.84 15.79 -27.22
CA LYS A 162 20.90 16.44 -28.00
C LYS A 162 20.52 17.89 -28.34
N GLU A 163 19.33 18.13 -28.89
CA GLU A 163 18.83 19.48 -29.19
C GLU A 163 18.81 20.37 -27.95
N GLN A 164 18.47 19.82 -26.78
CA GLN A 164 18.42 20.57 -25.53
C GLN A 164 19.83 20.94 -25.03
N LEU A 165 20.77 19.99 -25.06
CA LEU A 165 22.15 20.20 -24.64
C LEU A 165 22.94 21.09 -25.62
N GLU A 166 22.61 21.07 -26.91
CA GLU A 166 23.19 22.00 -27.89
C GLU A 166 22.74 23.45 -27.64
N LYS A 167 21.47 23.66 -27.27
CA LYS A 167 20.93 24.98 -26.94
C LYS A 167 21.45 25.51 -25.61
N LYS A 168 21.58 24.63 -24.61
CA LYS A 168 22.01 24.97 -23.26
C LYS A 168 22.80 23.79 -22.67
N PRO A 169 24.15 23.80 -22.75
CA PRO A 169 25.00 22.69 -22.31
C PRO A 169 24.92 22.35 -20.82
N ASP A 170 24.53 23.31 -19.98
CA ASP A 170 24.29 23.16 -18.54
C ASP A 170 22.84 22.74 -18.23
N SER A 171 22.04 22.37 -19.24
CA SER A 171 20.66 21.94 -19.03
C SER A 171 20.57 20.75 -18.08
N LYS A 172 19.60 20.83 -17.17
CA LYS A 172 19.19 19.73 -16.30
C LYS A 172 17.94 19.07 -16.88
N ILE A 173 18.04 17.77 -17.15
CA ILE A 173 17.02 17.00 -17.85
C ILE A 173 16.63 15.80 -17.00
N ILE A 174 15.34 15.53 -16.88
CA ILE A 174 14.84 14.31 -16.24
C ILE A 174 14.13 13.45 -17.26
N VAL A 175 14.49 12.17 -17.32
CA VAL A 175 13.81 11.17 -18.13
C VAL A 175 13.05 10.21 -17.21
N PHE A 176 11.73 10.17 -17.33
CA PHE A 176 10.87 9.25 -16.59
C PHE A 176 10.51 8.01 -17.41
N THR A 177 10.53 6.85 -16.75
CA THR A 177 10.07 5.57 -17.29
C THR A 177 9.38 4.74 -16.19
N ASN A 178 8.47 3.86 -16.56
CA ASN A 178 7.81 2.94 -15.62
C ASN A 178 8.74 1.77 -15.23
N TYR A 179 9.74 1.44 -16.06
CA TYR A 179 10.50 0.19 -15.94
C TYR A 179 11.97 0.44 -15.64
N ARG A 180 12.50 -0.34 -14.68
CA ARG A 180 13.91 -0.28 -14.27
C ARG A 180 14.88 -0.70 -15.36
N ASP A 181 14.51 -1.69 -16.16
CA ASP A 181 15.33 -2.18 -17.27
C ASP A 181 15.41 -1.14 -18.38
N THR A 182 14.29 -0.47 -18.69
CA THR A 182 14.25 0.67 -19.60
C THR A 182 15.11 1.82 -19.07
N ALA A 183 15.06 2.13 -17.77
CA ALA A 183 15.94 3.15 -17.16
C ALA A 183 17.43 2.80 -17.31
N LYS A 184 17.79 1.52 -17.13
CA LYS A 184 19.16 1.04 -17.33
C LYS A 184 19.60 1.18 -18.79
N LYS A 185 18.72 0.81 -19.73
CA LYS A 185 18.97 0.92 -21.16
C LYS A 185 19.14 2.37 -21.60
N ILE A 186 18.22 3.27 -21.23
CA ILE A 186 18.32 4.70 -21.51
C ILE A 186 19.63 5.26 -20.95
N GLY A 187 19.97 4.94 -19.70
CA GLY A 187 21.22 5.39 -19.09
C GLY A 187 22.45 4.96 -19.87
N LYS A 188 22.51 3.69 -20.32
CA LYS A 188 23.61 3.19 -21.15
C LYS A 188 23.68 3.91 -22.51
N GLU A 189 22.56 3.97 -23.23
CA GLU A 189 22.50 4.57 -24.57
C GLU A 189 22.85 6.06 -24.59
N LEU A 190 22.52 6.80 -23.53
CA LEU A 190 22.90 8.21 -23.37
C LEU A 190 24.37 8.35 -22.96
N ALA A 191 24.89 7.48 -22.09
CA ALA A 191 26.30 7.48 -21.72
C ALA A 191 27.19 7.16 -22.94
N ASP A 192 26.78 6.22 -23.78
CA ASP A 192 27.48 5.85 -25.03
C ASP A 192 27.52 7.02 -26.04
N MET A 193 26.60 7.98 -25.93
CA MET A 193 26.63 9.25 -26.69
C MET A 193 27.49 10.35 -26.05
N GLY A 194 28.15 10.07 -24.92
CA GLY A 194 28.93 11.05 -24.16
C GLY A 194 28.09 11.96 -23.25
N VAL A 195 26.80 11.65 -23.03
CA VAL A 195 25.95 12.44 -22.13
C VAL A 195 26.22 12.04 -20.67
N LYS A 196 26.45 13.03 -19.81
CA LYS A 196 26.58 12.81 -18.36
C LYS A 196 25.21 12.44 -17.78
N VAL A 197 25.03 11.16 -17.46
CA VAL A 197 23.75 10.60 -17.03
C VAL A 197 23.88 9.79 -15.74
N SER A 198 22.88 9.89 -14.88
CA SER A 198 22.75 9.06 -13.68
C SER A 198 21.38 8.40 -13.61
N ARG A 199 21.34 7.15 -13.14
CA ARG A 199 20.12 6.37 -12.97
C ARG A 199 19.57 6.54 -11.56
N PHE A 200 18.27 6.73 -11.43
CA PHE A 200 17.55 6.93 -10.16
C PHE A 200 16.40 5.92 -10.00
N VAL A 201 16.54 5.00 -9.05
CA VAL A 201 15.54 3.93 -8.81
C VAL A 201 15.17 3.84 -7.34
N GLY A 202 14.07 3.15 -7.04
CA GLY A 202 13.62 2.94 -5.66
C GLY A 202 14.48 1.99 -4.83
N GLN A 203 14.13 1.87 -3.55
CA GLN A 203 14.88 1.10 -2.54
C GLN A 203 14.78 -0.42 -2.69
N ALA A 204 13.67 -0.92 -3.22
CA ALA A 204 13.47 -2.37 -3.38
C ALA A 204 14.55 -2.97 -4.28
N SER A 205 15.13 -4.10 -3.90
CA SER A 205 16.10 -4.83 -4.73
C SER A 205 15.42 -5.96 -5.51
N ARG A 206 15.94 -6.31 -6.68
CA ARG A 206 15.60 -7.50 -7.47
C ARG A 206 16.85 -8.36 -7.62
N GLU A 207 16.71 -9.66 -7.93
CA GLU A 207 17.81 -10.62 -8.06
C GLU A 207 19.02 -10.08 -8.84
N ASN A 208 18.77 -9.34 -9.94
CA ASN A 208 19.81 -8.80 -10.82
C ASN A 208 19.86 -7.25 -10.86
N ASP A 209 19.16 -6.57 -9.94
CA ASP A 209 19.09 -5.10 -9.92
C ASP A 209 18.88 -4.58 -8.49
N LYS A 210 19.99 -4.22 -7.82
CA LYS A 210 19.97 -3.67 -6.46
C LYS A 210 19.22 -2.33 -6.45
N GLY A 211 18.32 -2.18 -5.48
CA GLY A 211 17.67 -0.91 -5.20
C GLY A 211 18.65 0.13 -4.65
N MET A 212 18.20 1.38 -4.58
CA MET A 212 19.00 2.49 -4.11
C MET A 212 18.58 2.90 -2.70
N SER A 213 19.54 2.99 -1.77
CA SER A 213 19.27 3.48 -0.41
C SER A 213 18.88 4.97 -0.42
N GLN A 214 18.13 5.42 0.59
CA GLN A 214 17.75 6.85 0.71
C GLN A 214 18.97 7.77 0.74
N LYS A 215 20.05 7.37 1.42
CA LYS A 215 21.30 8.13 1.47
C LYS A 215 21.86 8.37 0.07
N LYS A 216 21.94 7.31 -0.74
CA LYS A 216 22.43 7.38 -2.12
C LYS A 216 21.48 8.14 -3.05
N GLN A 217 20.16 8.05 -2.82
CA GLN A 217 19.18 8.85 -3.54
C GLN A 217 19.39 10.36 -3.27
N LYS A 218 19.57 10.75 -2.01
CA LYS A 218 19.84 12.15 -1.64
C LYS A 218 21.17 12.65 -2.22
N GLU A 219 22.20 11.82 -2.19
CA GLU A 219 23.50 12.11 -2.81
C GLU A 219 23.38 12.37 -4.31
N ILE A 220 22.70 11.49 -5.06
CA ILE A 220 22.50 11.65 -6.51
C ILE A 220 21.70 12.91 -6.83
N LEU A 221 20.68 13.23 -6.03
CA LEU A 221 19.92 14.48 -6.21
C LEU A 221 20.76 15.73 -5.91
N ASN A 222 21.64 15.69 -4.92
CA ASN A 222 22.56 16.79 -4.65
C ASN A 222 23.54 16.99 -5.82
N LEU A 223 24.12 15.89 -6.33
CA LEU A 223 25.01 15.93 -7.50
C LEU A 223 24.30 16.45 -8.76
N PHE A 224 23.03 16.06 -8.95
CA PHE A 224 22.19 16.58 -10.04
C PHE A 224 21.93 18.08 -9.87
N SER A 225 21.60 18.52 -8.66
CA SER A 225 21.37 19.93 -8.33
C SER A 225 22.60 20.80 -8.56
N GLN A 226 23.79 20.25 -8.28
CA GLN A 226 25.08 20.90 -8.50
C GLN A 226 25.54 20.89 -9.97
N GLY A 227 24.82 20.20 -10.87
CA GLY A 227 25.18 20.13 -12.29
C GLY A 227 26.35 19.20 -12.61
N VAL A 228 26.67 18.24 -11.72
CA VAL A 228 27.72 17.23 -11.95
C VAL A 228 27.40 16.38 -13.18
N PHE A 229 26.12 16.12 -13.40
CA PHE A 229 25.61 15.45 -14.60
C PHE A 229 24.32 16.13 -15.08
N ASN A 230 24.04 15.99 -16.38
CA ASN A 230 22.96 16.71 -17.05
C ASN A 230 21.64 15.94 -17.03
N VAL A 231 21.68 14.61 -17.07
CA VAL A 231 20.48 13.78 -17.24
C VAL A 231 20.26 12.85 -16.06
N LEU A 232 19.06 12.90 -15.47
CA LEU A 232 18.61 11.97 -14.44
C LEU A 232 17.54 11.03 -15.02
N VAL A 233 17.81 9.73 -15.08
CA VAL A 233 16.86 8.73 -15.58
C VAL A 233 16.16 8.06 -14.41
N ALA A 234 14.90 8.40 -14.16
CA ALA A 234 14.16 8.00 -12.98
C ALA A 234 12.98 7.05 -13.28
N THR A 235 12.75 6.09 -12.37
CA THR A 235 11.48 5.33 -12.33
C THR A 235 10.39 6.06 -11.55
N SER A 236 9.16 5.53 -11.49
CA SER A 236 8.02 6.10 -10.73
C SER A 236 8.32 6.49 -9.27
N VAL A 237 9.33 5.89 -8.64
CA VAL A 237 9.81 6.26 -7.28
C VAL A 237 10.48 7.64 -7.22
N GLY A 238 10.89 8.22 -8.35
CA GLY A 238 11.41 9.59 -8.45
C GLY A 238 10.39 10.68 -8.08
N GLU A 239 9.13 10.31 -7.84
CA GLU A 239 8.00 11.21 -7.71
C GLU A 239 7.52 11.42 -6.27
N GLU A 240 7.56 10.37 -5.44
CA GLU A 240 7.06 10.41 -4.06
C GLU A 240 8.17 10.92 -3.13
N GLY A 241 8.00 12.16 -2.65
CA GLY A 241 8.82 12.74 -1.58
C GLY A 241 10.15 13.37 -2.01
N LEU A 242 10.47 13.38 -3.31
CA LEU A 242 11.69 14.01 -3.81
C LEU A 242 11.38 15.43 -4.28
N ASP A 243 12.00 16.39 -3.60
CA ASP A 243 12.07 17.77 -4.08
C ASP A 243 12.96 17.76 -5.32
N VAL A 244 12.32 17.88 -6.48
CA VAL A 244 12.98 17.79 -7.77
C VAL A 244 13.50 19.18 -8.05
N PRO A 245 14.83 19.36 -8.27
CA PRO A 245 15.40 20.66 -8.55
C PRO A 245 14.73 21.32 -9.77
N GLU A 246 14.94 22.62 -9.95
CA GLU A 246 14.55 23.28 -11.19
C GLU A 246 15.27 22.62 -12.39
N VAL A 247 14.48 22.23 -13.40
CA VAL A 247 14.95 21.49 -14.57
C VAL A 247 14.45 22.13 -15.85
N ASP A 248 15.26 22.09 -16.91
CA ASP A 248 14.92 22.73 -18.18
C ASP A 248 13.97 21.86 -19.01
N LEU A 249 14.14 20.53 -18.96
CA LEU A 249 13.37 19.57 -19.75
C LEU A 249 13.01 18.32 -18.94
N VAL A 250 11.75 17.92 -19.01
CA VAL A 250 11.29 16.61 -18.53
C VAL A 250 10.78 15.80 -19.72
N VAL A 251 11.32 14.61 -19.91
CA VAL A 251 10.89 13.68 -20.96
C VAL A 251 10.29 12.43 -20.33
N PHE A 252 9.05 12.13 -20.64
CA PHE A 252 8.43 10.85 -20.32
C PHE A 252 8.66 9.89 -21.49
N TYR A 253 9.46 8.84 -21.27
CA TYR A 253 9.69 7.80 -22.28
C TYR A 253 8.41 7.01 -22.59
N GLU A 254 7.53 6.94 -21.60
CA GLU A 254 6.18 6.40 -21.68
C GLU A 254 5.31 7.15 -20.68
N PRO A 255 3.98 7.19 -20.86
CA PRO A 255 3.11 7.87 -19.91
C PRO A 255 3.26 7.27 -18.51
N VAL A 256 3.75 8.07 -17.55
CA VAL A 256 3.84 7.73 -16.13
C VAL A 256 2.76 8.52 -15.39
N PRO A 257 1.55 7.95 -15.16
CA PRO A 257 0.39 8.74 -14.71
C PRO A 257 0.56 9.36 -13.33
N SER A 258 1.36 8.73 -12.48
CA SER A 258 1.73 9.32 -11.19
C SER A 258 2.59 10.56 -11.47
N ALA A 259 3.71 10.43 -12.18
CA ALA A 259 4.68 11.53 -12.31
C ALA A 259 4.12 12.73 -13.08
N ILE A 260 3.26 12.47 -14.07
CA ILE A 260 2.46 13.52 -14.73
C ILE A 260 1.59 14.27 -13.71
N ARG A 261 0.89 13.56 -12.81
CA ARG A 261 0.08 14.18 -11.74
C ARG A 261 0.92 14.96 -10.74
N SER A 262 2.12 14.48 -10.40
CA SER A 262 3.03 15.21 -9.50
C SER A 262 3.49 16.53 -10.12
N ILE A 263 3.90 16.51 -11.39
CA ILE A 263 4.27 17.73 -12.13
C ILE A 263 3.08 18.70 -12.20
N GLN A 264 1.88 18.22 -12.48
CA GLN A 264 0.66 19.04 -12.48
C GLN A 264 0.35 19.65 -11.10
N ARG A 265 0.54 18.89 -10.02
CA ARG A 265 0.36 19.38 -8.63
C ARG A 265 1.39 20.44 -8.28
N ARG A 266 2.66 20.24 -8.65
CA ARG A 266 3.73 21.23 -8.43
C ARG A 266 3.52 22.49 -9.27
N GLY A 267 2.98 22.39 -10.47
CA GLY A 267 2.54 23.56 -11.25
C GLY A 267 1.50 24.45 -10.55
N ARG A 268 0.82 23.94 -9.52
CA ARG A 268 -0.16 24.67 -8.68
C ARG A 268 0.42 25.23 -7.39
N THR A 269 1.60 24.77 -6.99
CA THR A 269 2.33 25.25 -5.81
C THR A 269 3.67 25.75 -6.33
N GLY A 270 3.89 27.05 -6.53
CA GLY A 270 4.99 27.67 -7.29
C GLY A 270 6.46 27.35 -6.94
N ARG A 271 6.74 26.20 -6.32
CA ARG A 271 8.04 25.58 -6.08
C ARG A 271 8.48 24.81 -7.33
N HIS A 272 9.61 25.25 -7.90
CA HIS A 272 10.39 24.64 -8.98
C HIS A 272 9.59 24.16 -10.21
N LYS A 273 9.67 24.92 -11.30
CA LYS A 273 9.00 24.57 -12.56
C LYS A 273 9.94 23.84 -13.50
N PRO A 274 9.49 22.78 -14.19
CA PRO A 274 10.15 22.32 -15.39
C PRO A 274 9.90 23.31 -16.54
N GLY A 275 10.95 23.67 -17.30
CA GLY A 275 10.84 24.58 -18.44
C GLY A 275 9.97 24.03 -19.58
N ARG A 276 10.20 22.78 -19.98
CA ARG A 276 9.46 22.05 -21.03
C ARG A 276 9.16 20.62 -20.59
N VAL A 277 7.96 20.12 -20.90
CA VAL A 277 7.57 18.73 -20.60
C VAL A 277 7.13 18.01 -21.88
N VAL A 278 7.83 16.94 -22.22
CA VAL A 278 7.58 16.12 -23.41
C VAL A 278 7.15 14.72 -22.99
N ILE A 279 6.12 14.17 -23.65
CA ILE A 279 5.67 12.80 -23.46
C ILE A 279 5.78 12.06 -24.79
N LEU A 280 6.64 11.04 -24.84
CA LEU A 280 6.76 10.13 -25.96
C LEU A 280 5.64 9.09 -25.90
N MET A 281 4.97 8.86 -27.03
CA MET A 281 3.93 7.85 -27.17
C MET A 281 4.13 7.07 -28.46
N ALA A 282 4.25 5.75 -28.38
CA ALA A 282 4.28 4.92 -29.58
C ALA A 282 2.85 4.77 -30.13
N LYS A 283 2.70 4.98 -31.44
CA LYS A 283 1.38 4.92 -32.08
C LYS A 283 0.80 3.51 -32.06
N GLY A 284 -0.47 3.39 -31.72
CA GLY A 284 -1.20 2.11 -31.66
C GLY A 284 -0.74 1.16 -30.55
N THR A 285 0.03 1.62 -29.57
CA THR A 285 0.41 0.85 -28.38
C THR A 285 -0.41 1.24 -27.16
N ARG A 286 -0.14 0.61 -26.02
CA ARG A 286 -0.74 0.96 -24.73
C ARG A 286 -0.51 2.42 -24.32
N ASP A 287 0.49 3.10 -24.88
CA ASP A 287 0.73 4.53 -24.62
C ASP A 287 -0.47 5.40 -25.04
N GLU A 288 -1.11 5.07 -26.16
CA GLU A 288 -2.30 5.78 -26.63
C GLU A 288 -3.48 5.59 -25.69
N ALA A 289 -3.65 4.38 -25.15
CA ALA A 289 -4.70 4.10 -24.17
C ALA A 289 -4.52 4.97 -22.92
N TYR A 290 -3.28 5.18 -22.45
CA TYR A 290 -2.99 6.09 -21.35
C TYR A 290 -3.23 7.57 -21.70
N TYR A 291 -2.87 8.00 -22.91
CA TYR A 291 -3.19 9.35 -23.42
C TYR A 291 -4.70 9.62 -23.38
N TRP A 292 -5.48 8.71 -23.97
CA TRP A 292 -6.93 8.84 -24.01
C TRP A 292 -7.55 8.71 -22.63
N SER A 293 -7.09 7.79 -21.78
CA SER A 293 -7.58 7.65 -20.40
C SER A 293 -7.36 8.93 -19.60
N SER A 294 -6.19 9.56 -19.73
CA SER A 294 -5.87 10.84 -19.09
C SER A 294 -6.83 11.94 -19.57
N LYS A 295 -7.04 12.06 -20.88
CA LYS A 295 -7.97 13.03 -21.49
C LYS A 295 -9.43 12.80 -21.08
N HIS A 296 -9.85 11.54 -20.97
CA HIS A 296 -11.21 11.21 -20.53
C HIS A 296 -11.41 11.52 -19.04
N LYS A 297 -10.45 11.20 -18.18
CA LYS A 297 -10.50 11.55 -16.75
C LYS A 297 -10.51 13.07 -16.54
N GLU A 298 -9.71 13.81 -17.32
CA GLU A 298 -9.72 15.27 -17.33
C GLU A 298 -11.11 15.82 -17.71
N LYS A 299 -11.71 15.32 -18.80
CA LYS A 299 -13.06 15.68 -19.23
C LYS A 299 -14.13 15.32 -18.19
N GLN A 300 -14.06 14.13 -17.59
CA GLN A 300 -14.98 13.69 -16.54
C GLN A 300 -14.85 14.58 -15.29
N MET A 301 -13.64 14.93 -14.88
CA MET A 301 -13.42 15.88 -13.78
C MET A 301 -14.08 17.23 -14.08
N ILE A 302 -13.89 17.78 -15.28
CA ILE A 302 -14.53 19.04 -15.68
C ILE A 302 -16.06 18.92 -15.66
N ALA A 303 -16.61 17.82 -16.16
CA ALA A 303 -18.04 17.57 -16.15
C ALA A 303 -18.61 17.47 -14.71
N ILE A 304 -17.91 16.77 -13.81
CA ILE A 304 -18.28 16.67 -12.39
C ILE A 304 -18.21 18.05 -11.72
N LEU A 305 -17.14 18.81 -11.94
CA LEU A 305 -17.01 20.17 -11.38
C LEU A 305 -18.10 21.11 -11.88
N LYS A 306 -18.53 20.98 -13.15
CA LYS A 306 -19.64 21.75 -13.69
C LYS A 306 -20.96 21.38 -13.02
N LYS A 307 -21.23 20.07 -12.83
CA LYS A 307 -22.40 19.59 -12.07
C LYS A 307 -22.39 20.06 -10.61
N VAL A 308 -21.25 20.00 -9.93
CA VAL A 308 -21.10 20.49 -8.56
C VAL A 308 -21.31 22.01 -8.49
N SER A 309 -20.76 22.78 -9.44
CA SER A 309 -21.01 24.22 -9.52
C SER A 309 -22.48 24.55 -9.76
N GLU A 310 -23.17 23.78 -10.59
CA GLU A 310 -24.61 23.93 -10.84
C GLU A 310 -25.45 23.55 -9.59
N MET A 311 -25.03 22.54 -8.82
CA MET A 311 -25.65 22.19 -7.53
C MET A 311 -25.46 23.31 -6.49
N VAL A 312 -24.23 23.84 -6.35
CA VAL A 312 -23.93 24.96 -5.44
C VAL A 312 -24.67 26.24 -5.85
N LYS A 313 -24.87 26.48 -7.16
CA LYS A 313 -25.71 27.60 -7.64
C LYS A 313 -27.19 27.42 -7.32
N LYS A 314 -27.69 26.16 -7.26
CA LYS A 314 -29.06 25.85 -6.82
C LYS A 314 -29.23 25.99 -5.30
N GLU A 315 -28.19 25.71 -4.52
CA GLU A 315 -28.11 25.95 -3.07
C GLU A 315 -27.60 27.37 -2.75
N LYS A 316 -28.05 28.41 -3.46
CA LYS A 316 -27.84 29.78 -2.99
C LYS A 316 -28.57 29.97 -1.67
N GLN A 317 -27.81 29.82 -0.58
CA GLN A 317 -28.08 30.28 0.77
C GLN A 317 -28.76 31.65 0.71
N ALA A 318 -29.92 31.79 1.35
CA ALA A 318 -30.56 33.08 1.54
C ALA A 318 -29.52 34.03 2.16
N SER A 319 -29.30 35.18 1.52
CA SER A 319 -28.37 36.19 2.02
C SER A 319 -28.69 36.53 3.48
N LEU A 320 -27.66 36.67 4.31
CA LEU A 320 -27.72 37.12 5.73
C LEU A 320 -28.58 38.38 5.97
N LEU A 321 -28.88 39.15 4.91
CA LEU A 321 -29.83 40.26 4.90
C LEU A 321 -31.30 39.87 5.17
N GLY A 322 -31.65 38.59 5.12
CA GLY A 322 -33.00 38.09 5.43
C GLY A 322 -33.32 37.96 6.92
N PHE A 323 -32.31 38.06 7.80
CA PHE A 323 -32.49 37.90 9.26
C PHE A 323 -32.66 39.23 10.01
N VAL A 324 -32.58 40.38 9.32
CA VAL A 324 -32.79 41.69 9.93
C VAL A 324 -34.12 42.26 9.46
N LYS A 325 -35.22 41.85 10.10
CA LYS A 325 -36.43 42.65 10.16
C LYS A 325 -36.83 42.88 11.63
N PRO A 326 -37.17 44.12 12.01
CA PRO A 326 -37.33 44.51 13.40
C PRO A 326 -38.69 44.06 13.91
N LYS A 327 -38.74 43.38 15.06
CA LYS A 327 -39.97 43.24 15.83
C LYS A 327 -40.07 44.42 16.80
N LYS A 328 -41.06 45.28 16.55
CA LYS A 328 -41.59 46.22 17.54
C LYS A 328 -42.48 45.47 18.53
N GLU A 329 -42.22 45.79 19.80
CA GLU A 329 -43.15 45.95 20.93
C GLU A 329 -44.26 44.91 21.15
N GLU A 330 -44.14 44.20 22.27
CA GLU A 330 -45.17 44.23 23.32
C GLU A 330 -44.49 44.11 24.69
N ARG A 331 -44.90 45.02 25.59
CA ARG A 331 -44.52 45.15 27.00
C ARG A 331 -45.10 43.96 27.79
N GLU A 332 -44.71 43.57 29.01
CA GLU A 332 -44.36 44.36 30.20
C GLU A 332 -43.98 43.38 31.37
N ILE A 333 -43.28 43.90 32.41
CA ILE A 333 -43.13 43.44 33.82
C ILE A 333 -42.34 42.12 34.11
N ILE A 334 -41.36 41.95 35.04
CA ILE A 334 -41.03 42.50 36.38
C ILE A 334 -39.51 42.30 36.67
N VAL A 335 -38.81 43.40 37.01
CA VAL A 335 -37.89 43.67 38.16
C VAL A 335 -36.70 42.73 38.52
N GLU A 336 -35.49 43.35 38.51
CA GLU A 336 -34.28 43.25 39.39
C GLU A 336 -33.75 41.87 39.82
N VAL A 337 -32.44 41.59 39.85
CA VAL A 337 -31.43 42.25 40.72
C VAL A 337 -30.02 42.20 40.08
N GLU A 338 -29.33 43.30 40.34
CA GLU A 338 -27.97 43.72 39.99
C GLU A 338 -26.81 42.89 40.59
N GLU A 339 -25.63 43.03 39.93
CA GLU A 339 -24.29 43.32 40.50
C GLU A 339 -23.70 42.45 41.65
N LYS A 340 -22.40 42.31 41.89
CA LYS A 340 -21.09 42.80 41.41
C LYS A 340 -20.07 41.87 42.12
N GLN A 341 -18.87 41.71 41.56
CA GLN A 341 -17.62 42.22 42.15
C GLN A 341 -16.38 41.50 41.59
N LYS A 342 -15.46 42.35 41.13
CA LYS A 342 -14.05 42.09 40.79
C LYS A 342 -13.18 42.33 42.03
N ALA A 343 -12.01 41.68 42.04
CA ALA A 343 -10.68 42.08 42.56
C ALA A 343 -10.01 40.82 43.16
N GLY A 344 -8.76 40.43 42.93
CA GLY A 344 -7.55 41.13 42.51
C GLY A 344 -6.46 40.95 43.59
N VAL A 345 -5.24 40.55 43.18
CA VAL A 345 -3.91 40.74 43.84
C VAL A 345 -3.11 39.46 44.26
N LEU A 346 -2.08 39.17 43.45
CA LEU A 346 -0.63 38.86 43.65
C LEU A 346 -0.09 37.99 44.84
N LYS A 347 0.64 36.88 44.53
CA LYS A 347 2.13 36.72 44.55
C LYS A 347 2.58 35.23 44.40
N GLU A 348 3.74 35.03 43.77
CA GLU A 348 4.59 33.81 43.63
C GLU A 348 4.98 33.17 44.99
N GLU A 349 5.33 31.89 45.20
CA GLU A 349 6.24 30.95 44.48
C GLU A 349 6.02 29.49 45.03
N VAL A 350 5.95 28.47 44.14
CA VAL A 350 6.64 27.14 44.14
C VAL A 350 6.69 26.27 45.44
N TYR A 351 6.43 24.96 45.56
CA TYR A 351 6.10 23.74 44.76
C TYR A 351 5.28 22.82 45.70
N GLU A 352 4.20 22.16 45.25
CA GLU A 352 3.89 20.78 45.65
C GLU A 352 2.83 20.13 44.74
N LYS A 353 3.01 18.84 44.50
CA LYS A 353 2.35 18.00 43.48
C LYS A 353 0.82 18.10 43.50
N LEU A 354 0.24 18.60 42.42
CA LEU A 354 -1.21 18.58 42.20
C LEU A 354 -1.73 17.14 41.97
N PRO A 355 -2.76 16.71 42.70
CA PRO A 355 -3.48 15.47 42.42
C PRO A 355 -4.47 15.75 41.29
N VAL A 356 -4.27 15.14 40.12
CA VAL A 356 -5.26 15.27 39.03
C VAL A 356 -6.40 14.30 39.31
N LYS A 357 -7.53 14.87 39.74
CA LYS A 357 -8.86 14.24 39.79
C LYS A 357 -9.20 13.62 38.41
N PRO A 358 -9.94 12.50 38.37
CA PRO A 358 -10.28 11.83 37.13
C PRO A 358 -11.08 12.74 36.20
N ILE A 359 -10.65 12.82 34.94
CA ILE A 359 -11.35 13.51 33.86
C ILE A 359 -12.58 12.67 33.50
N PHE A 360 -13.76 13.16 33.89
CA PHE A 360 -15.02 12.65 33.37
C PHE A 360 -15.15 13.00 31.88
N VAL A 361 -14.97 12.02 30.99
CA VAL A 361 -15.27 12.17 29.56
C VAL A 361 -16.75 11.87 29.34
N LYS A 362 -17.50 12.83 28.76
CA LYS A 362 -18.90 12.64 28.35
C LYS A 362 -19.02 11.40 27.45
N ARG A 363 -20.06 10.59 27.69
CA ARG A 363 -20.45 9.45 26.82
C ARG A 363 -20.48 9.90 25.34
N PRO A 364 -19.71 9.29 24.44
CA PRO A 364 -19.90 9.50 23.02
C PRO A 364 -21.28 8.95 22.61
N LYS A 365 -22.03 9.72 21.81
CA LYS A 365 -23.28 9.25 21.20
C LYS A 365 -22.91 8.32 20.04
N GLY A 366 -23.05 7.00 20.22
CA GLY A 366 -22.85 6.00 19.17
C GLY A 366 -21.69 5.03 19.44
N ILE A 367 -21.55 4.01 18.59
CA ILE A 367 -20.51 2.97 18.69
C ILE A 367 -19.14 3.58 18.39
N VAL A 368 -18.16 3.36 19.26
CA VAL A 368 -16.79 3.87 19.09
C VAL A 368 -15.82 2.72 18.88
N VAL A 369 -14.93 2.81 17.88
CA VAL A 369 -13.85 1.83 17.69
C VAL A 369 -12.54 2.57 17.59
N TYR A 370 -11.57 2.16 18.41
CA TYR A 370 -10.21 2.69 18.31
C TYR A 370 -9.42 1.89 17.29
N VAL A 371 -8.70 2.59 16.43
CA VAL A 371 -7.97 1.99 15.31
C VAL A 371 -6.52 2.41 15.38
N ASP A 372 -5.62 1.43 15.24
CA ASP A 372 -4.19 1.70 15.16
C ASP A 372 -3.86 2.58 13.94
N SER A 373 -3.00 3.58 14.11
CA SER A 373 -2.60 4.50 13.04
C SER A 373 -1.98 3.80 11.82
N ARG A 374 -1.35 2.62 11.99
CA ARG A 374 -0.81 1.80 10.89
C ARG A 374 -1.90 1.21 10.03
N GLU A 375 -3.06 0.96 10.61
CA GLU A 375 -4.19 0.28 9.98
C GLU A 375 -5.08 1.23 9.15
N MET A 376 -4.85 2.54 9.25
CA MET A 376 -5.44 3.54 8.35
C MET A 376 -5.10 3.34 6.86
N LYS A 377 -4.13 2.48 6.55
CA LYS A 377 -3.78 2.08 5.18
C LYS A 377 -4.79 1.08 4.59
N SER A 378 -5.59 0.39 5.41
CA SER A 378 -6.60 -0.55 4.93
C SER A 378 -7.92 0.16 4.59
N GLN A 379 -8.81 -0.53 3.88
CA GLN A 379 -10.16 0.00 3.59
C GLN A 379 -11.15 -0.19 4.75
N VAL A 380 -10.77 -0.96 5.79
CA VAL A 380 -11.66 -1.31 6.90
C VAL A 380 -12.10 -0.08 7.71
N PRO A 381 -11.23 0.88 8.09
CA PRO A 381 -11.66 2.09 8.81
C PRO A 381 -12.65 2.95 8.01
N LYS A 382 -12.54 2.95 6.68
CA LYS A 382 -13.48 3.63 5.79
C LYS A 382 -14.86 2.97 5.86
N TYR A 383 -14.92 1.64 5.73
CA TYR A 383 -16.17 0.90 5.83
C TYR A 383 -16.81 0.99 7.22
N LEU A 384 -16.01 1.03 8.31
CA LEU A 384 -16.52 1.29 9.65
C LEU A 384 -17.21 2.66 9.76
N LYS A 385 -16.62 3.71 9.16
CA LYS A 385 -17.28 5.03 9.10
C LYS A 385 -18.57 5.01 8.28
N GLU A 386 -18.60 4.28 7.16
CA GLU A 386 -19.81 4.09 6.34
C GLU A 386 -20.92 3.37 7.12
N LEU A 387 -20.57 2.48 8.06
CA LEU A 387 -21.50 1.81 8.97
C LEU A 387 -21.96 2.68 10.16
N GLY A 388 -21.50 3.94 10.25
CA GLY A 388 -21.86 4.87 11.31
C GLY A 388 -21.06 4.71 12.61
N VAL A 389 -19.93 4.00 12.58
CA VAL A 389 -19.02 3.88 13.72
C VAL A 389 -18.20 5.15 13.87
N ASN A 390 -18.10 5.67 15.10
CA ASN A 390 -17.13 6.70 15.44
C ASN A 390 -15.73 6.09 15.53
N VAL A 391 -14.94 6.26 14.47
CA VAL A 391 -13.59 5.71 14.38
C VAL A 391 -12.57 6.69 14.97
N GLU A 392 -11.94 6.30 16.07
CA GLU A 392 -10.89 7.08 16.74
C GLU A 392 -9.51 6.49 16.44
N VAL A 393 -8.65 7.27 15.78
CA VAL A 393 -7.31 6.81 15.42
C VAL A 393 -6.34 7.08 16.57
N LYS A 394 -5.67 6.03 17.05
CA LYS A 394 -4.62 6.11 18.08
C LYS A 394 -3.42 5.25 17.68
N THR A 395 -2.26 5.48 18.28
CA THR A 395 -1.13 4.54 18.17
C THR A 395 -1.30 3.51 19.27
N LEU A 396 -1.50 2.25 18.89
CA LEU A 396 -1.75 1.16 19.82
C LEU A 396 -0.49 0.29 19.94
N ASP A 397 -0.15 -0.09 21.17
CA ASP A 397 1.00 -0.97 21.39
C ASP A 397 0.69 -2.42 20.97
N VAL A 398 -0.56 -2.86 21.14
CA VAL A 398 -1.02 -4.23 20.86
C VAL A 398 -2.46 -4.20 20.29
N GLY A 399 -2.69 -4.92 19.19
CA GLY A 399 -3.97 -5.00 18.48
C GLY A 399 -4.14 -3.90 17.43
N ASP A 400 -4.93 -4.19 16.37
CA ASP A 400 -5.21 -3.24 15.29
C ASP A 400 -6.51 -2.45 15.55
N TYR A 401 -7.51 -3.10 16.15
CA TYR A 401 -8.78 -2.48 16.51
C TYR A 401 -9.14 -2.81 17.95
N ILE A 402 -9.49 -1.80 18.74
CA ILE A 402 -10.03 -1.99 20.08
C ILE A 402 -11.51 -1.67 20.05
N VAL A 403 -12.28 -2.69 20.40
CA VAL A 403 -13.74 -2.69 20.34
C VAL A 403 -14.35 -2.39 21.71
N SER A 404 -13.70 -2.84 22.79
CA SER A 404 -14.06 -2.50 24.16
C SER A 404 -12.82 -2.65 25.06
N GLU A 405 -12.96 -2.37 26.37
CA GLU A 405 -11.89 -2.64 27.34
C GLU A 405 -11.44 -4.11 27.37
N ASP A 406 -12.37 -5.02 27.06
CA ASP A 406 -12.13 -6.46 27.10
C ASP A 406 -11.73 -7.00 25.72
N VAL A 407 -12.22 -6.40 24.63
CA VAL A 407 -12.14 -6.95 23.26
C VAL A 407 -11.20 -6.16 22.37
N ALA A 408 -10.16 -6.84 21.88
CA ALA A 408 -9.29 -6.36 20.81
C ALA A 408 -9.29 -7.32 19.63
N VAL A 409 -9.13 -6.74 18.45
CA VAL A 409 -9.11 -7.45 17.17
C VAL A 409 -7.75 -7.20 16.51
N GLU A 410 -7.06 -8.30 16.21
CA GLU A 410 -5.89 -8.31 15.34
C GLU A 410 -6.35 -8.70 13.94
N ARG A 411 -6.14 -7.83 12.95
CA ARG A 411 -6.49 -8.09 11.55
C ARG A 411 -5.25 -8.55 10.81
N LYS A 412 -5.32 -9.72 10.18
CA LYS A 412 -4.20 -10.30 9.46
C LYS A 412 -4.63 -10.72 8.06
N SER A 413 -3.95 -10.26 7.03
CA SER A 413 -4.20 -10.80 5.69
C SER A 413 -3.78 -12.27 5.63
N ALA A 414 -4.41 -13.07 4.77
CA ALA A 414 -4.03 -14.47 4.60
C ALA A 414 -2.53 -14.65 4.28
N ASN A 415 -1.96 -13.75 3.48
CA ASN A 415 -0.52 -13.74 3.18
C ASN A 415 0.31 -13.41 4.43
N ASP A 416 -0.06 -12.39 5.20
CA ASP A 416 0.68 -12.00 6.42
C ASP A 416 0.57 -13.07 7.51
N PHE A 417 -0.53 -13.81 7.55
CA PHE A 417 -0.71 -14.95 8.45
C PHE A 417 0.28 -16.06 8.11
N ILE A 418 0.32 -16.46 6.84
CA ILE A 418 1.28 -17.47 6.35
C ILE A 418 2.71 -17.00 6.58
N GLN A 419 3.03 -15.74 6.25
CA GLN A 419 4.37 -15.21 6.48
C GLN A 419 4.73 -15.22 7.97
N SER A 420 3.80 -14.93 8.87
CA SER A 420 4.07 -15.00 10.31
C SER A 420 4.28 -16.41 10.85
N ILE A 421 3.74 -17.44 10.17
CA ILE A 421 4.07 -18.84 10.46
C ILE A 421 5.50 -19.13 10.02
N ILE A 422 5.87 -18.73 8.79
CA ILE A 422 7.22 -18.94 8.24
C ILE A 422 8.28 -18.23 9.10
N ASP A 423 8.02 -16.98 9.48
CA ASP A 423 8.92 -16.16 10.28
C ASP A 423 8.97 -16.62 11.77
N GLY A 424 8.09 -17.54 12.19
CA GLY A 424 7.98 -18.00 13.59
C GLY A 424 7.37 -16.98 14.57
N ARG A 425 7.03 -15.76 14.12
CA ARG A 425 6.55 -14.66 14.97
C ARG A 425 5.07 -14.68 15.32
N LEU A 426 4.28 -15.57 14.72
CA LEU A 426 2.83 -15.65 14.97
C LEU A 426 2.53 -15.80 16.47
N PHE A 427 3.19 -16.75 17.15
CA PHE A 427 2.90 -17.05 18.55
C PHE A 427 3.28 -15.92 19.51
N ASP A 428 4.35 -15.17 19.22
CA ASP A 428 4.71 -13.99 20.00
C ASP A 428 3.65 -12.88 19.90
N GLN A 429 3.04 -12.72 18.70
CA GLN A 429 1.95 -11.77 18.50
C GLN A 429 0.69 -12.19 19.26
N VAL A 430 0.33 -13.48 19.19
CA VAL A 430 -0.82 -14.03 19.91
C VAL A 430 -0.62 -13.90 21.42
N LYS A 431 0.58 -14.21 21.92
CA LYS A 431 0.94 -14.05 23.34
C LYS A 431 0.79 -12.60 23.81
N ARG A 432 1.31 -11.63 23.06
CA ARG A 432 1.15 -10.20 23.40
C ARG A 432 -0.32 -9.79 23.45
N LEU A 433 -1.12 -10.32 22.53
CA LEU A 433 -2.55 -10.02 22.43
C LEU A 433 -3.34 -10.60 23.62
N THR A 434 -3.06 -11.84 24.03
CA THR A 434 -3.68 -12.49 25.20
C THR A 434 -3.22 -11.91 26.53
N GLU A 435 -1.99 -11.39 26.60
CA GLU A 435 -1.49 -10.67 27.77
C GLU A 435 -2.15 -9.29 27.93
N ALA A 436 -2.50 -8.64 26.81
CA ALA A 436 -3.08 -7.30 26.80
C ALA A 436 -4.61 -7.28 26.99
N TYR A 437 -5.34 -8.25 26.41
CA TYR A 437 -6.80 -8.23 26.37
C TYR A 437 -7.43 -9.53 26.86
N ILE A 438 -8.59 -9.43 27.52
CA ILE A 438 -9.30 -10.58 28.08
C ILE A 438 -9.99 -11.41 26.97
N LYS A 439 -10.47 -10.73 25.92
CA LYS A 439 -11.17 -11.32 24.78
C LYS A 439 -10.49 -10.92 23.47
N PRO A 440 -9.28 -11.42 23.21
CA PRO A 440 -8.61 -11.18 21.94
C PRO A 440 -9.30 -11.95 20.82
N VAL A 441 -9.41 -11.36 19.63
CA VAL A 441 -9.96 -12.01 18.43
C VAL A 441 -9.01 -11.77 17.27
N ILE A 442 -8.79 -12.79 16.45
CA ILE A 442 -8.01 -12.65 15.21
C ILE A 442 -8.96 -12.74 14.03
N ILE A 443 -8.93 -11.75 13.13
CA ILE A 443 -9.63 -11.82 11.85
C ILE A 443 -8.62 -12.07 10.74
N ILE A 444 -8.77 -13.19 10.04
CA ILE A 444 -8.00 -13.53 8.86
C ILE A 444 -8.77 -13.11 7.61
N GLU A 445 -8.19 -12.20 6.83
CA GLU A 445 -8.79 -11.66 5.60
C GLU A 445 -8.18 -12.34 4.36
N GLY A 446 -9.02 -13.06 3.61
CA GLY A 446 -8.67 -13.79 2.40
C GLY A 446 -8.56 -15.31 2.59
N GLN A 447 -8.10 -16.00 1.55
CA GLN A 447 -7.99 -17.46 1.54
C GLN A 447 -6.60 -17.94 1.98
N LEU A 448 -6.55 -18.80 2.99
CA LEU A 448 -5.30 -19.40 3.50
C LEU A 448 -4.74 -20.54 2.63
N TYR A 449 -5.60 -21.24 1.90
CA TYR A 449 -5.21 -22.39 1.10
C TYR A 449 -4.99 -21.97 -0.37
N GLY A 450 -3.92 -22.47 -0.99
CA GLY A 450 -3.55 -22.12 -2.38
C GLY A 450 -2.37 -21.15 -2.52
N ILE A 451 -1.81 -20.68 -1.41
CA ILE A 451 -0.59 -19.86 -1.38
C ILE A 451 0.63 -20.79 -1.39
N ARG A 452 1.62 -20.49 -2.25
CA ARG A 452 2.82 -21.34 -2.46
C ARG A 452 3.73 -21.35 -1.21
N ASN A 453 4.47 -22.44 -1.02
CA ASN A 453 5.58 -22.60 -0.07
C ASN A 453 5.26 -22.88 1.40
N VAL A 454 4.01 -23.17 1.78
CA VAL A 454 3.71 -23.68 3.13
C VAL A 454 2.85 -24.93 3.05
N HIS A 455 3.24 -25.96 3.79
CA HIS A 455 2.51 -27.22 3.83
C HIS A 455 1.13 -27.01 4.50
N PRO A 456 0.02 -27.56 3.95
CA PRO A 456 -1.32 -27.36 4.50
C PRO A 456 -1.45 -27.73 5.99
N ASN A 457 -0.73 -28.76 6.43
CA ASN A 457 -0.73 -29.15 7.85
C ASN A 457 -0.04 -28.14 8.77
N ALA A 458 0.92 -27.35 8.28
CA ALA A 458 1.51 -26.28 9.09
C ALA A 458 0.50 -25.15 9.34
N ILE A 459 -0.32 -24.82 8.33
CA ILE A 459 -1.40 -23.85 8.48
C ILE A 459 -2.47 -24.38 9.44
N ARG A 460 -2.91 -25.63 9.26
CA ARG A 460 -3.88 -26.28 10.16
C ARG A 460 -3.36 -26.37 11.59
N GLY A 461 -2.09 -26.73 11.77
CA GLY A 461 -1.43 -26.79 13.07
C GLY A 461 -1.38 -25.42 13.76
N ALA A 462 -1.02 -24.36 13.02
CA ALA A 462 -1.01 -23.00 13.56
C ALA A 462 -2.43 -22.53 13.97
N LEU A 463 -3.44 -22.76 13.12
CA LEU A 463 -4.83 -22.44 13.45
C LEU A 463 -5.32 -23.20 14.69
N ALA A 464 -5.02 -24.50 14.77
CA ALA A 464 -5.36 -25.33 15.91
C ALA A 464 -4.67 -24.84 17.19
N ALA A 465 -3.37 -24.55 17.14
CA ALA A 465 -2.62 -24.06 18.30
C ALA A 465 -3.15 -22.71 18.80
N VAL A 466 -3.41 -21.75 17.89
CA VAL A 466 -3.97 -20.44 18.28
C VAL A 466 -5.36 -20.56 18.90
N THR A 467 -6.19 -21.48 18.40
CA THR A 467 -7.55 -21.67 18.89
C THR A 467 -7.60 -22.46 20.20
N ILE A 468 -6.84 -23.56 20.29
CA ILE A 468 -6.90 -24.53 21.40
C ILE A 468 -5.92 -24.15 22.50
N ASP A 469 -4.64 -23.94 22.17
CA ASP A 469 -3.59 -23.72 23.18
C ASP A 469 -3.66 -22.31 23.76
N TRP A 470 -3.90 -21.31 22.89
CA TRP A 470 -3.96 -19.90 23.29
C TRP A 470 -5.39 -19.41 23.57
N GLY A 471 -6.41 -20.20 23.24
CA GLY A 471 -7.81 -19.84 23.47
C GLY A 471 -8.28 -18.62 22.70
N VAL A 472 -7.63 -18.27 21.57
CA VAL A 472 -7.96 -17.07 20.78
C VAL A 472 -8.89 -17.43 19.63
N PRO A 473 -10.13 -16.91 19.61
CA PRO A 473 -11.04 -17.12 18.50
C PRO A 473 -10.49 -16.54 17.19
N ILE A 474 -10.65 -17.31 16.11
CA ILE A 474 -10.27 -16.92 14.75
C ILE A 474 -11.54 -16.80 13.91
N LEU A 475 -11.71 -15.64 13.27
CA LEU A 475 -12.77 -15.39 12.29
C LEU A 475 -12.16 -15.26 10.90
N PHE A 476 -12.88 -15.73 9.89
CA PHE A 476 -12.48 -15.60 8.49
C PHE A 476 -13.36 -14.57 7.78
N SER A 477 -12.73 -13.71 7.00
CA SER A 477 -13.39 -12.72 6.16
C SER A 477 -12.86 -12.83 4.73
N SER A 478 -13.72 -12.61 3.76
CA SER A 478 -13.40 -12.63 2.34
C SER A 478 -12.80 -11.31 1.86
N ASP A 479 -13.21 -10.19 2.45
CA ASP A 479 -12.73 -8.86 2.12
C ASP A 479 -12.81 -7.86 3.29
N ALA A 480 -12.23 -6.67 3.08
CA ALA A 480 -12.22 -5.59 4.08
C ALA A 480 -13.61 -5.08 4.48
N LYS A 481 -14.64 -5.25 3.64
CA LYS A 481 -16.01 -4.85 3.96
C LYS A 481 -16.62 -5.81 4.96
N GLU A 482 -16.42 -7.11 4.76
CA GLU A 482 -16.83 -8.16 5.69
C GLU A 482 -16.06 -8.05 7.03
N THR A 483 -14.75 -7.78 6.99
CA THR A 483 -13.95 -7.49 8.20
C THR A 483 -14.56 -6.34 9.01
N ALA A 484 -14.91 -5.23 8.34
CA ALA A 484 -15.54 -4.08 9.01
C ALA A 484 -16.91 -4.43 9.60
N GLN A 485 -17.70 -5.28 8.95
CA GLN A 485 -18.97 -5.76 9.48
C GLN A 485 -18.80 -6.59 10.75
N PHE A 486 -17.82 -7.50 10.79
CA PHE A 486 -17.52 -8.26 12.02
C PHE A 486 -17.13 -7.34 13.17
N ILE A 487 -16.23 -6.38 12.92
CA ILE A 487 -15.79 -5.40 13.94
C ILE A 487 -16.98 -4.57 14.42
N TYR A 488 -17.82 -4.07 13.51
CA TYR A 488 -19.04 -3.33 13.85
C TYR A 488 -19.98 -4.15 14.73
N LEU A 489 -20.26 -5.40 14.37
CA LEU A 489 -21.17 -6.26 15.14
C LEU A 489 -20.61 -6.60 16.53
N MET A 490 -19.29 -6.81 16.65
CA MET A 490 -18.64 -6.98 17.95
C MET A 490 -18.76 -5.72 18.81
N ALA A 491 -18.53 -4.55 18.21
CA ALA A 491 -18.62 -3.26 18.89
C ALA A 491 -20.04 -2.95 19.35
N LYS A 492 -21.02 -3.18 18.47
CA LYS A 492 -22.43 -3.07 18.78
C LYS A 492 -22.81 -3.96 19.97
N ARG A 493 -22.42 -5.25 19.93
CA ARG A 493 -22.74 -6.21 20.99
C ARG A 493 -22.09 -5.88 22.33
N GLU A 494 -20.83 -5.42 22.36
CA GLU A 494 -20.18 -5.12 23.64
C GLU A 494 -20.54 -3.73 24.20
N GLN A 495 -20.87 -2.76 23.36
CA GLN A 495 -21.15 -1.39 23.80
C GLN A 495 -22.64 -1.09 24.00
N GLU A 496 -23.51 -1.59 23.12
CA GLU A 496 -24.96 -1.37 23.22
C GLU A 496 -25.64 -2.45 24.06
N ASP A 497 -25.34 -3.74 23.83
CA ASP A 497 -26.07 -4.84 24.48
C ASP A 497 -25.57 -5.17 25.90
N ARG A 498 -24.37 -4.72 26.29
CA ARG A 498 -23.72 -5.12 27.57
C ARG A 498 -23.39 -4.00 28.55
N ARG A 499 -23.80 -2.74 28.30
CA ARG A 499 -23.56 -1.57 29.19
C ARG A 499 -22.14 -1.56 29.81
N LYS A 500 -21.09 -1.73 29.01
CA LYS A 500 -19.71 -1.51 29.47
C LYS A 500 -19.11 -0.29 28.79
N GLU A 501 -18.50 0.57 29.60
CA GLU A 501 -17.77 1.75 29.13
C GLU A 501 -16.51 1.32 28.36
N VAL A 502 -16.10 2.13 27.37
CA VAL A 502 -14.89 1.89 26.58
C VAL A 502 -13.79 2.84 27.04
N ALA A 503 -12.97 2.42 28.00
CA ALA A 503 -11.70 3.09 28.29
C ALA A 503 -10.56 2.51 27.42
N VAL A 504 -9.75 3.40 26.83
CA VAL A 504 -8.45 3.01 26.29
C VAL A 504 -7.47 3.00 27.46
N ARG A 505 -7.10 1.81 27.92
CA ARG A 505 -6.02 1.67 28.90
C ARG A 505 -4.68 1.98 28.23
N SER A 506 -4.18 3.18 28.45
CA SER A 506 -2.77 3.52 28.25
C SER A 506 -2.07 3.51 29.61
N GLU A 507 -1.87 2.33 30.19
CA GLU A 507 -0.95 2.15 31.32
C GLU A 507 -0.66 0.66 31.52
N LYS A 508 0.63 0.31 31.59
CA LYS A 508 1.10 -1.02 32.01
C LYS A 508 0.33 -1.42 33.26
N LYS A 509 -0.31 -2.60 33.28
CA LYS A 509 -0.93 -3.10 34.51
C LYS A 509 0.13 -3.08 35.62
N ALA A 510 -0.16 -2.32 36.66
CA ALA A 510 0.40 -2.57 37.97
C ALA A 510 0.25 -4.07 38.28
N LEU A 511 1.35 -4.76 38.58
CA LEU A 511 1.34 -6.13 39.11
C LEU A 511 0.23 -6.22 40.16
N THR A 512 -0.63 -7.24 40.09
CA THR A 512 -1.64 -7.48 41.12
C THR A 512 -0.95 -7.67 42.47
N LEU A 513 -1.64 -7.47 43.59
CA LEU A 513 -1.04 -7.71 44.92
C LEU A 513 -0.45 -9.12 44.99
N ALA A 514 -1.15 -10.13 44.44
CA ALA A 514 -0.67 -11.51 44.37
C ALA A 514 0.58 -11.65 43.49
N ASP A 515 0.66 -10.96 42.35
CA ASP A 515 1.84 -11.01 41.47
C ASP A 515 3.04 -10.29 42.10
N ARG A 516 2.81 -9.18 42.82
CA ARG A 516 3.87 -8.47 43.57
C ARG A 516 4.39 -9.35 44.71
N GLN A 517 3.49 -9.95 45.47
CA GLN A 517 3.84 -10.83 46.59
C GLN A 517 4.65 -12.02 46.09
N ARG A 518 4.23 -12.62 44.97
CA ARG A 518 4.95 -13.72 44.32
C ARG A 518 6.34 -13.30 43.84
N LEU A 519 6.46 -12.15 43.19
CA LEU A 519 7.74 -11.65 42.66
C LEU A 519 8.73 -11.31 43.78
N ILE A 520 8.24 -10.83 44.94
CA ILE A 520 9.07 -10.61 46.12
C ILE A 520 9.60 -11.94 46.69
N VAL A 521 8.76 -12.97 46.78
CA VAL A 521 9.17 -14.29 47.28
C VAL A 521 10.06 -15.04 46.29
N GLU A 522 9.85 -14.88 44.99
CA GLU A 522 10.75 -15.39 43.93
C GLU A 522 12.15 -14.76 43.98
N GLY A 523 12.31 -13.60 44.64
CA GLY A 523 13.61 -12.96 44.85
C GLY A 523 14.48 -13.66 45.89
N LEU A 524 13.94 -14.62 46.65
CA LEU A 524 14.72 -15.40 47.62
C LEU A 524 15.66 -16.39 46.91
N PRO A 525 16.89 -16.59 47.41
CA PRO A 525 17.82 -17.56 46.85
C PRO A 525 17.18 -18.94 46.77
N TYR A 526 17.35 -19.61 45.64
CA TYR A 526 16.85 -20.97 45.38
C TYR A 526 15.31 -21.10 45.39
N VAL A 527 14.55 -20.00 45.39
CA VAL A 527 13.08 -20.02 45.34
C VAL A 527 12.57 -19.83 43.91
N SER A 528 12.06 -20.91 43.32
CA SER A 528 11.43 -20.85 42.00
C SER A 528 9.99 -20.32 42.06
N ALA A 529 9.46 -19.93 40.90
CA ALA A 529 8.07 -19.50 40.75
C ALA A 529 7.02 -20.46 41.33
N THR A 530 7.27 -21.76 41.21
CA THR A 530 6.39 -22.80 41.73
C THR A 530 6.50 -22.88 43.25
N LEU A 531 7.70 -22.72 43.80
CA LEU A 531 7.95 -22.73 45.24
C LEU A 531 7.40 -21.48 45.92
N ALA A 532 7.54 -20.31 45.30
CA ALA A 532 6.98 -19.05 45.80
C ALA A 532 5.44 -19.10 45.95
N LYS A 533 4.75 -19.76 45.00
CA LYS A 533 3.30 -20.00 45.11
C LYS A 533 2.95 -20.93 46.27
N ARG A 534 3.75 -21.98 46.50
CA ARG A 534 3.54 -22.92 47.60
C ARG A 534 3.74 -22.25 48.96
N LEU A 535 4.83 -21.48 49.10
CA LEU A 535 5.13 -20.67 50.28
C LEU A 535 4.02 -19.67 50.58
N LEU A 536 3.57 -18.89 49.60
CA LEU A 536 2.50 -17.91 49.78
C LEU A 536 1.15 -18.56 50.09
N ARG A 537 0.88 -19.75 49.53
CA ARG A 537 -0.33 -20.51 49.86
C ARG A 537 -0.30 -21.09 51.27
N HIS A 538 0.86 -21.48 51.76
CA HIS A 538 1.03 -22.06 53.09
C HIS A 538 1.04 -20.97 54.19
N PHE A 539 1.80 -19.89 53.99
CA PHE A 539 1.98 -18.83 54.99
C PHE A 539 1.02 -17.63 54.84
N GLY A 540 0.28 -17.55 53.73
CA GLY A 540 -0.79 -16.56 53.48
C GLY A 540 -0.33 -15.12 53.22
N SER A 541 0.93 -14.77 53.55
CA SER A 541 1.48 -13.43 53.32
C SER A 541 2.99 -13.49 53.11
N VAL A 542 3.53 -12.46 52.47
CA VAL A 542 4.98 -12.31 52.26
C VAL A 542 5.72 -12.21 53.59
N GLU A 543 5.24 -11.36 54.50
CA GLU A 543 5.84 -11.17 55.84
C GLU A 543 6.02 -12.50 56.57
N ARG A 544 4.97 -13.34 56.62
CA ARG A 544 5.04 -14.66 57.27
C ARG A 544 6.07 -15.59 56.62
N VAL A 545 6.30 -15.52 55.31
CA VAL A 545 7.36 -16.30 54.64
C VAL A 545 8.76 -15.87 55.10
N PHE A 546 8.99 -14.56 55.28
CA PHE A 546 10.29 -14.03 55.73
C PHE A 546 10.55 -14.21 57.23
N THR A 547 9.50 -14.32 58.05
CA THR A 547 9.61 -14.48 59.50
C THR A 547 9.39 -15.91 60.00
N ALA A 548 9.07 -16.86 59.11
CA ALA A 548 8.85 -18.25 59.47
C ALA A 548 10.13 -18.89 60.03
N LYS A 549 9.99 -19.77 61.01
CA LYS A 549 11.13 -20.53 61.55
C LYS A 549 11.56 -21.59 60.54
N GLU A 550 12.82 -22.01 60.61
CA GLU A 550 13.37 -23.07 59.75
C GLU A 550 12.51 -24.34 59.77
N SER A 551 12.08 -24.76 60.96
CA SER A 551 11.17 -25.89 61.14
C SER A 551 9.82 -25.73 60.41
N GLU A 552 9.29 -24.51 60.31
CA GLU A 552 8.01 -24.22 59.64
C GLU A 552 8.21 -24.15 58.12
N LEU A 553 9.33 -23.61 57.63
CA LEU A 553 9.64 -23.55 56.21
C LEU A 553 9.83 -24.95 55.62
N MET A 554 10.41 -25.88 56.39
CA MET A 554 10.59 -27.28 55.99
C MET A 554 9.28 -28.07 55.84
N GLU A 555 8.16 -27.57 56.38
CA GLU A 555 6.84 -28.17 56.16
C GLU A 555 6.32 -27.93 54.72
N VAL A 556 6.90 -26.97 54.00
CA VAL A 556 6.51 -26.67 52.62
C VAL A 556 7.23 -27.59 51.64
N GLU A 557 6.45 -28.41 50.93
CA GLU A 557 6.93 -29.33 49.90
C GLU A 557 7.87 -28.65 48.88
N GLY A 558 9.15 -29.04 48.90
CA GLY A 558 10.21 -28.48 48.05
C GLY A 558 11.24 -27.62 48.78
N ILE A 559 11.10 -27.41 50.10
CA ILE A 559 12.13 -26.82 50.97
C ILE A 559 12.83 -27.93 51.76
N GLY A 560 14.14 -27.84 51.91
CA GLY A 560 14.96 -28.78 52.69
C GLY A 560 16.07 -28.06 53.45
N GLU A 561 16.78 -28.80 54.30
CA GLU A 561 17.73 -28.35 55.33
C GLU A 561 19.05 -27.72 54.81
N LYS A 562 19.15 -27.34 53.53
CA LYS A 562 20.41 -26.95 52.89
C LYS A 562 20.71 -25.45 52.91
#